data_AF-W4G4D2-F1
#
_entry.id   AF-W4G4D2-F1
#
_cell.length_a   1.000
_cell.length_b   1.000
_cell.length_c   1.000
_cell.angle_alpha   90.00
_cell.angle_beta   90.00
_cell.angle_gamma   90.00
#
_symmetry.space_group_name_H-M   'P 1'
#
loop_
_entity.id
_entity.type
_entity.pdbx_description
1 polymer ?
#
loop_
_entity_poly.entity_id
_entity_poly.type
_entity_poly.pdbx_seq_one_letter_code
_entity_poly.pdbx_strand_id
1 'polypeptide(L)'
;MRPTGNLVMDVIQGTLNHMLNDRLRGMAPVIYFTGLSVATPLSAFVNTVTKEAADIAWLDSTCTNHMDELHEATDQVHREVGATSA
;
A
#
# COMPACT_ATOMS: atom_id res chain seq x y z
N MET A 1 15.64 6.44 2.70
CA MET A 1 16.51 5.46 3.39
C MET A 1 17.64 5.11 2.43
N ARG A 2 18.91 5.38 2.78
CA ARG A 2 20.07 5.07 1.89
C ARG A 2 20.36 3.57 1.94
N PRO A 3 20.47 2.85 0.80
CA PRO A 3 21.07 1.52 0.83
C PRO A 3 22.59 1.72 0.89
N THR A 4 23.16 1.62 2.09
CA THR A 4 24.60 1.43 2.28
C THR A 4 24.90 -0.07 2.22
N GLY A 5 24.96 -0.61 1.01
CA GLY A 5 25.34 -1.99 0.72
C GLY A 5 26.40 -2.01 -0.37
N ASN A 6 27.46 -2.79 -0.20
CA ASN A 6 28.42 -3.06 -1.25
C ASN A 6 27.71 -3.95 -2.29
N LEU A 7 27.32 -3.40 -3.44
CA LEU A 7 26.59 -4.07 -4.52
C LEU A 7 27.13 -5.48 -4.84
N VAL A 8 28.45 -5.67 -4.74
CA VAL A 8 29.10 -6.97 -4.94
C VAL A 8 28.62 -8.02 -3.92
N MET A 9 28.54 -7.64 -2.64
CA MET A 9 28.06 -8.52 -1.58
C MET A 9 26.58 -8.82 -1.72
N ASP A 10 25.77 -7.86 -2.14
CA ASP A 10 24.34 -8.07 -2.38
C ASP A 10 24.09 -9.08 -3.51
N VAL A 11 24.87 -8.99 -4.59
CA VAL A 11 24.82 -9.95 -5.71
C VAL A 11 25.29 -11.34 -5.29
N ILE A 12 26.39 -11.43 -4.53
CA ILE A 12 26.90 -12.72 -4.02
C ILE A 12 25.85 -13.36 -3.10
N GLN A 13 25.26 -12.59 -2.18
CA GLN A 13 24.26 -13.08 -1.24
C GLN A 13 22.99 -13.53 -1.97
N GLY A 14 22.50 -12.73 -2.93
CA GLY A 14 21.37 -13.12 -3.77
C GLY A 14 21.64 -14.43 -4.53
N THR A 15 22.81 -14.56 -5.14
CA THR A 15 23.18 -15.76 -5.89
C THR A 15 23.21 -16.99 -4.99
N LEU A 16 23.89 -16.92 -3.84
CA LEU A 16 23.97 -18.04 -2.90
C LEU A 16 22.61 -18.45 -2.34
N ASN A 17 21.73 -17.49 -2.08
CA ASN A 17 20.38 -17.76 -1.57
C ASN A 17 19.47 -18.47 -2.59
N HIS A 18 19.75 -18.34 -3.88
CA HIS A 18 18.98 -18.96 -4.97
C HIS A 18 19.59 -20.26 -5.51
N MET A 19 20.81 -20.62 -5.13
CA MET A 19 21.45 -21.89 -5.52
C MET A 19 20.87 -23.07 -4.74
N LEU A 20 20.67 -24.21 -5.41
CA LEU A 20 20.23 -25.45 -4.77
C LEU A 20 21.30 -25.97 -3.79
N ASN A 21 20.85 -26.57 -2.70
CA ASN A 21 21.73 -27.07 -1.65
C ASN A 21 21.35 -28.50 -1.24
N ASP A 22 22.30 -29.44 -1.35
CA ASP A 22 22.08 -30.85 -1.02
C ASP A 22 21.72 -31.08 0.45
N ARG A 23 22.25 -30.25 1.36
CA ARG A 23 21.89 -30.30 2.79
C ARG A 23 20.44 -29.87 3.04
N LEU A 24 19.86 -29.12 2.11
CA LEU A 24 18.46 -28.70 2.11
C LEU A 24 17.61 -29.57 1.19
N ARG A 25 18.02 -30.82 0.95
CA ARG A 25 17.33 -31.76 0.04
C ARG A 25 17.20 -31.21 -1.39
N GLY A 26 18.21 -30.48 -1.85
CA GLY A 26 18.23 -29.86 -3.16
C GLY A 26 17.38 -28.60 -3.27
N MET A 27 16.87 -28.04 -2.16
CA MET A 27 16.18 -26.75 -2.19
C MET A 27 17.17 -25.58 -2.06
N ALA A 28 16.83 -24.45 -2.66
CA ALA A 28 17.57 -23.22 -2.43
C ALA A 28 17.31 -22.69 -1.01
N PRO A 29 18.32 -22.09 -0.34
CA PRO A 29 18.16 -21.51 1.00
C PRO A 29 16.94 -20.58 1.13
N VAL A 30 16.71 -19.73 0.12
CA VAL A 30 15.56 -18.80 0.15
C VAL A 30 14.23 -19.54 0.18
N ILE A 31 14.09 -20.64 -0.56
CA ILE A 31 12.87 -21.47 -0.58
C ILE A 31 12.70 -22.16 0.77
N TYR A 32 13.77 -22.76 1.29
CA TYR A 32 13.73 -23.53 2.53
C TYR A 32 13.35 -22.66 3.74
N PHE A 33 13.92 -21.46 3.85
CA PHE A 33 13.66 -20.57 4.99
C PHE A 33 12.34 -19.79 4.89
N THR A 34 11.86 -19.51 3.68
CA THR A 34 10.60 -18.76 3.50
C THR A 34 9.40 -19.66 3.27
N GLY A 35 9.61 -20.91 2.84
CA GLY A 35 8.54 -21.83 2.42
C GLY A 35 7.90 -21.44 1.08
N LEU A 36 8.51 -20.51 0.33
CA LEU A 36 7.95 -19.93 -0.88
C LEU A 36 8.55 -20.55 -2.13
N SER A 37 7.71 -20.79 -3.13
CA SER A 37 8.18 -21.12 -4.48
C SER A 37 8.99 -19.96 -5.06
N VAL A 38 10.04 -20.27 -5.83
CA VAL A 38 10.82 -19.26 -6.59
C VAL A 38 9.93 -18.41 -7.49
N ALA A 39 8.80 -18.96 -7.92
CA ALA A 39 7.83 -18.28 -8.77
C ALA A 39 6.88 -17.34 -8.00
N THR A 40 6.90 -17.31 -6.67
CA THR A 40 6.03 -16.41 -5.90
C THR A 40 6.56 -14.99 -6.08
N PRO A 41 5.87 -14.10 -6.80
CA PRO A 41 6.36 -12.75 -7.00
C PRO A 41 6.37 -12.00 -5.66
N LEU A 42 7.39 -11.18 -5.42
CA LEU A 42 7.48 -10.35 -4.21
C LEU A 42 6.24 -9.45 -4.02
N SER A 43 5.56 -9.09 -5.12
CA SER A 43 4.28 -8.37 -5.11
C SER A 43 3.16 -9.13 -4.42
N ALA A 44 3.23 -10.46 -4.29
CA ALA A 44 2.27 -11.24 -3.51
C ALA A 44 2.39 -10.99 -1.99
N PHE A 45 3.52 -10.43 -1.52
CA PHE A 45 3.71 -10.01 -0.11
C PHE A 45 3.37 -8.55 0.12
N VAL A 46 3.42 -7.73 -0.93
CA VAL A 46 3.09 -6.30 -0.84
C VAL A 46 1.58 -6.18 -0.99
N ASN A 47 0.89 -6.00 0.13
CA ASN A 47 -0.51 -5.54 0.09
C ASN A 47 -0.56 -4.26 -0.76
N THR A 48 -1.12 -4.35 -1.96
CA THR A 48 -1.17 -3.25 -2.94
C THR A 48 -2.08 -2.12 -2.49
N VAL A 49 -2.88 -2.31 -1.44
CA VAL A 49 -3.46 -1.21 -0.69
C VAL A 49 -2.39 -0.71 0.28
N THR A 50 -1.56 0.21 -0.20
CA THR A 50 -0.71 0.98 0.70
C THR A 50 -1.61 1.73 1.68
N LYS A 51 -1.19 1.84 2.94
CA LYS A 51 -1.87 2.66 3.95
C LYS A 51 -2.23 4.05 3.40
N GLU A 52 -1.33 4.60 2.58
CA GLU A 52 -1.52 5.85 1.86
C GLU A 52 -2.74 5.86 0.94
N ALA A 53 -2.98 4.79 0.17
CA ALA A 53 -4.17 4.71 -0.69
C ALA A 53 -5.47 4.65 0.12
N ALA A 54 -5.48 3.95 1.26
CA ALA A 54 -6.62 3.93 2.16
C ALA A 54 -6.85 5.29 2.84
N ASP A 55 -5.78 5.95 3.29
CA ASP A 55 -5.84 7.28 3.90
C ASP A 55 -6.35 8.33 2.88
N ILE A 56 -5.92 8.26 1.61
CA ILE A 56 -6.38 9.15 0.52
C ILE A 56 -7.86 8.92 0.22
N ALA A 57 -8.31 7.67 0.11
CA ALA A 57 -9.72 7.36 -0.15
C ALA A 57 -10.63 7.83 1.00
N TRP A 58 -10.17 7.68 2.24
CA TRP A 58 -10.88 8.19 3.41
C TRP A 58 -10.97 9.72 3.42
N LEU A 59 -9.87 10.41 3.09
CA LEU A 59 -9.85 11.87 3.00
C LEU A 59 -10.78 12.39 1.91
N ASP A 60 -10.79 11.74 0.73
CA ASP A 60 -11.64 12.11 -0.40
C ASP A 60 -13.14 11.96 -0.06
N SER A 61 -13.51 10.84 0.57
CA SER A 61 -14.87 10.62 1.07
C SER A 61 -15.28 11.65 2.13
N THR A 62 -14.38 11.97 3.05
CA THR A 62 -14.64 12.95 4.11
C THR A 62 -14.84 14.35 3.53
N CYS A 63 -14.02 14.73 2.55
CA CYS A 63 -14.13 16.01 1.85
C CYS A 63 -15.47 16.13 1.11
N THR A 64 -15.85 15.07 0.37
CA THR A 64 -17.11 15.04 -0.38
C THR A 64 -18.32 15.21 0.55
N ASN A 65 -18.38 14.43 1.63
CA ASN A 65 -19.48 14.52 2.60
C ASN A 65 -19.57 15.94 3.21
N HIS A 66 -18.43 16.54 3.54
CA HIS A 66 -18.42 17.87 4.13
C HIS A 66 -18.93 18.95 3.15
N MET A 67 -18.59 18.82 1.87
CA MET A 67 -19.08 19.74 0.84
C MET A 67 -20.58 19.58 0.60
N ASP A 68 -21.10 18.36 0.66
CA ASP A 68 -22.55 18.10 0.56
C ASP A 68 -23.32 18.71 1.74
N GLU A 69 -22.83 18.52 2.97
CA GLU A 69 -23.41 19.12 4.18
C GLU A 69 -23.40 20.66 4.11
N LEU A 70 -22.29 21.24 3.64
CA LEU A 70 -22.17 22.69 3.48
C LEU A 70 -23.14 23.24 2.43
N HIS A 71 -23.34 22.51 1.33
CA HIS A 71 -24.31 22.86 0.30
C HIS A 71 -25.73 22.87 0.88
N GLU A 72 -26.12 21.81 1.57
CA GLU A 72 -27.44 21.69 2.19
C GLU A 72 -27.69 22.81 3.20
N ALA A 73 -26.71 23.12 4.06
CA ALA A 73 -26.81 24.22 5.00
C ALA A 73 -26.98 25.58 4.31
N THR A 74 -26.27 25.80 3.21
CA THR A 74 -26.35 27.06 2.44
C THR A 74 -27.72 27.22 1.78
N ASP A 75 -28.26 26.14 1.20
CA ASP A 75 -29.60 26.13 0.61
C ASP A 75 -30.69 26.39 1.65
N GLN A 76 -30.53 25.84 2.85
CA GLN A 76 -31.44 26.08 3.95
C GLN A 76 -31.44 27.57 4.35
N VAL A 77 -30.26 28.17 4.51
CA VAL A 77 -30.14 29.61 4.81
C VAL A 77 -30.79 30.47 3.73
N HIS A 78 -30.55 30.18 2.45
CA HIS A 78 -31.20 30.91 1.35
C HIS A 78 -32.72 30.81 1.41
N ARG A 79 -33.26 29.62 1.71
CA ARG A 79 -34.70 29.40 1.83
C ARG A 79 -35.30 30.20 2.99
N GLU A 80 -34.64 30.20 4.15
CA GLU A 80 -35.08 30.95 5.34
C GLU A 80 -35.01 32.47 5.13
N VAL A 81 -33.93 32.96 4.52
CA VAL A 81 -33.79 34.39 4.18
C VAL A 81 -34.85 34.82 3.16
N GLY A 82 -35.12 33.99 2.15
CA GLY A 82 -36.19 34.24 1.19
C GLY A 82 -37.58 34.29 1.84
N ALA A 83 -37.85 33.40 2.80
CA ALA A 83 -39.12 33.36 3.52
C ALA A 83 -39.32 34.52 4.51
N THR A 84 -38.24 35.06 5.09
CA THR A 84 -38.30 36.22 6.00
C THR A 84 -38.34 37.57 5.27
N SER A 85 -38.00 37.59 3.98
CA SER A 85 -37.98 38.81 3.16
C SER A 85 -39.27 39.07 2.38
N ALA A 86 -40.26 38.16 2.45
CA ALA A 86 -41.56 38.27 1.79
C ALA A 86 -42.65 38.79 2.75
#